data_AF-A0A2S2PAP9-F1
#
_entry.id   AF-A0A2S2PAP9-F1
#
_cell.length_a   1.000
_cell.length_b   1.000
_cell.length_c   1.000
_cell.angle_alpha   90.00
_cell.angle_beta   90.00
_cell.angle_gamma   90.00
#
_symmetry.space_group_name_H-M   'P 1'
#
loop_
_entity.id
_entity.type
_entity.pdbx_description
1 polymer ?
#
loop_
_entity_poly.entity_id
_entity_poly.type
_entity_poly.pdbx_seq_one_letter_code
_entity_poly.pdbx_strand_id
1 'polypeptide(L)'
;MYWVCVFCAPLIIIYLSNVFNLDTMIILLMLLAMLHTGLAAIAGYEEVENNLITKLGLTRRPVVEKNMKIPSVTMELYKSILEESNAMTTHFHLPGLHTTSANTARTYSNKGSAPNSVKSKKYRLQFDIDSIPERDQVKAAEVRFTMIYDTELRNEEFIHVLIHDIVQPGTKGLSKPILRIIDSKSINMSKISKSEVISFDVTPAIERLSRNNFKENHGMLVQCVTESGSHTH
;
A
#
# COMPACT_ATOMS: atom_id res chain seq x y z
N MET A 1 -14.44 -41.25 -13.44
CA MET A 1 -15.35 -41.50 -12.31
C MET A 1 -15.11 -42.92 -11.84
N TYR A 2 -14.40 -43.11 -10.74
CA TYR A 2 -14.54 -44.18 -9.73
C TYR A 2 -13.45 -43.94 -8.69
N TRP A 3 -13.86 -44.07 -7.43
CA TRP A 3 -13.17 -43.60 -6.23
C TRP A 3 -11.90 -44.38 -5.91
N VAL A 4 -10.86 -43.68 -5.46
CA VAL A 4 -9.64 -44.30 -4.94
C VAL A 4 -9.86 -44.65 -3.47
N CYS A 5 -9.62 -45.93 -3.17
CA CYS A 5 -9.75 -46.60 -1.88
C CYS A 5 -9.13 -45.84 -0.70
N VAL A 6 -9.93 -45.78 0.36
CA VAL A 6 -9.53 -45.48 1.74
C VAL A 6 -8.49 -46.50 2.20
N PHE A 7 -7.36 -46.02 2.71
CA PHE A 7 -6.37 -46.83 3.41
C PHE A 7 -7.01 -47.45 4.66
N CYS A 8 -7.18 -48.78 4.64
CA CYS A 8 -7.52 -49.58 5.80
C CYS A 8 -6.22 -49.85 6.57
N ALA A 9 -6.01 -49.19 7.71
CA ALA A 9 -4.91 -49.52 8.61
C ALA A 9 -5.25 -50.81 9.38
N PRO A 10 -4.34 -51.80 9.50
CA PRO A 10 -4.60 -52.98 10.30
C PRO A 10 -4.49 -52.64 11.80
N LEU A 11 -5.56 -52.94 12.54
CA LEU A 11 -5.58 -52.88 14.00
C LEU A 11 -5.06 -54.22 14.56
N ILE A 12 -3.86 -54.23 15.13
CA ILE A 12 -3.37 -55.33 15.97
C ILE A 12 -3.82 -55.04 17.41
N ILE A 13 -4.73 -55.86 17.95
CA ILE A 13 -5.09 -55.85 19.37
C ILE A 13 -4.22 -56.90 20.06
N ILE A 14 -3.19 -56.46 20.78
CA ILE A 14 -2.40 -57.31 21.68
C ILE A 14 -3.02 -57.20 23.07
N TYR A 15 -3.68 -58.27 23.53
CA TYR A 15 -4.08 -58.39 24.92
C TYR A 15 -2.87 -58.82 25.76
N LEU A 16 -2.18 -57.86 26.37
CA LEU A 16 -1.20 -58.13 27.42
C LEU A 16 -1.89 -58.04 28.77
N SER A 17 -1.99 -59.18 29.46
CA SER A 17 -2.36 -59.23 30.88
C SER A 17 -1.21 -58.66 31.70
N ASN A 18 -1.31 -57.39 32.10
CA ASN A 18 -0.45 -56.80 33.11
C ASN A 18 -1.30 -55.98 34.07
N VAL A 19 -1.04 -56.16 35.36
CA VAL A 19 -1.63 -55.44 36.48
C VAL A 19 -1.26 -53.96 36.36
N PHE A 20 -2.04 -53.19 35.61
CA PHE A 20 -1.90 -51.76 35.52
C PHE A 20 -2.59 -51.13 36.73
N ASN A 21 -1.79 -50.49 37.59
CA ASN A 21 -2.26 -49.78 38.77
C ASN A 21 -3.19 -48.64 38.34
N LEU A 22 -4.32 -48.43 39.03
CA LEU A 22 -5.36 -47.46 38.64
C LEU A 22 -4.76 -46.07 38.36
N ASP A 23 -3.78 -45.67 39.17
CA ASP A 23 -3.06 -44.41 39.03
C ASP A 23 -2.32 -44.28 37.70
N THR A 24 -1.72 -45.37 37.20
CA THR A 24 -1.02 -45.38 35.90
C THR A 24 -1.97 -45.24 34.72
N MET A 25 -3.19 -45.79 34.83
CA MET A 25 -4.21 -45.63 33.79
C MET A 25 -4.78 -44.22 33.76
N ILE A 26 -4.98 -43.59 34.92
CA ILE A 26 -5.44 -42.20 35.01
C ILE A 26 -4.40 -41.25 34.42
N ILE A 27 -3.12 -41.43 34.75
CA ILE A 27 -2.04 -40.61 34.20
C ILE A 27 -1.97 -40.76 32.67
N LEU A 28 -2.09 -41.98 32.14
CA LEU A 28 -2.08 -42.22 30.69
C LEU A 28 -3.28 -41.56 29.99
N LEU A 29 -4.47 -41.65 30.56
CA LEU A 29 -5.68 -41.01 30.02
C LEU A 29 -5.56 -39.47 30.04
N MET A 30 -5.00 -38.90 31.11
CA MET A 30 -4.75 -37.46 31.20
C MET A 30 -3.73 -36.99 30.16
N LEU A 31 -2.65 -37.76 29.94
CA LEU A 31 -1.66 -37.47 28.91
C LEU A 31 -2.25 -37.56 27.49
N LEU A 32 -3.09 -38.57 27.23
CA LEU A 32 -3.80 -38.70 25.95
C LEU A 32 -4.78 -37.55 25.71
N ALA A 33 -5.50 -37.12 26.75
CA ALA A 33 -6.40 -35.97 26.66
C ALA A 33 -5.65 -34.66 26.38
N MET A 34 -4.54 -34.41 27.09
CA MET A 34 -3.66 -33.25 26.87
C MET A 34 -3.03 -33.24 25.47
N LEU A 35 -2.69 -34.41 24.94
CA LEU A 35 -2.17 -34.55 23.58
C LEU A 35 -3.25 -34.27 22.53
N HIS A 36 -4.49 -34.72 22.77
CA HIS A 36 -5.61 -34.48 21.86
C HIS A 36 -6.02 -33.01 21.81
N THR A 37 -6.07 -32.33 22.97
CA THR A 37 -6.40 -30.90 23.02
C THR A 37 -5.30 -30.03 22.42
N GLY A 38 -4.02 -30.39 22.63
CA GLY A 38 -2.89 -29.72 22.01
C GLY A 38 -2.89 -29.85 20.48
N LEU A 39 -3.15 -31.05 19.96
CA LEU A 39 -3.19 -31.29 18.51
C LEU A 39 -4.40 -30.64 17.84
N ALA A 40 -5.57 -30.66 18.48
CA ALA A 40 -6.77 -29.98 17.99
C ALA A 40 -6.61 -28.45 17.96
N ALA A 41 -5.91 -27.87 18.94
CA ALA A 41 -5.59 -26.45 18.93
C ALA A 41 -4.71 -26.08 17.72
N ILE A 42 -3.65 -26.85 17.45
CA ILE A 42 -2.74 -26.63 16.31
C ILE A 42 -3.49 -26.73 14.98
N ALA A 43 -4.33 -27.76 14.80
CA ALA A 43 -5.13 -27.95 13.60
C ALA A 43 -6.15 -26.80 13.39
N GLY A 44 -6.75 -26.30 14.48
CA GLY A 44 -7.67 -25.16 14.42
C GLY A 44 -7.00 -23.86 13.96
N TYR A 45 -5.74 -23.61 14.37
CA TYR A 45 -4.98 -22.44 13.90
C TYR A 45 -4.65 -22.54 12.40
N GLU A 46 -4.25 -23.72 11.91
CA GLU A 46 -3.94 -23.92 10.49
C GLU A 46 -5.17 -23.72 9.60
N GLU A 47 -6.35 -24.16 10.02
CA GLU A 47 -7.59 -23.98 9.25
C GLU A 47 -7.98 -22.50 9.14
N VAL A 48 -7.89 -21.76 10.25
CA VAL A 48 -8.15 -20.31 10.27
C VAL A 48 -7.12 -19.56 9.41
N GLU A 49 -5.85 -19.91 9.51
CA GLU A 49 -4.78 -19.31 8.69
C GLU A 49 -5.00 -19.59 7.20
N ASN A 50 -5.30 -20.84 6.82
CA ASN A 50 -5.58 -21.21 5.43
C ASN A 50 -6.80 -20.49 4.88
N ASN A 51 -7.85 -20.33 5.69
CA ASN A 51 -9.04 -19.57 5.30
C ASN A 51 -8.68 -18.10 5.05
N LEU A 52 -7.90 -17.47 5.94
CA LEU A 52 -7.45 -16.09 5.76
C LEU A 52 -6.56 -15.93 4.52
N ILE A 53 -5.57 -16.80 4.33
CA ILE A 53 -4.67 -16.81 3.16
C ILE A 53 -5.49 -16.90 1.87
N THR A 54 -6.46 -17.81 1.83
CA THR A 54 -7.35 -18.00 0.67
C THR A 54 -8.23 -16.77 0.43
N LYS A 55 -8.82 -16.19 1.49
CA LYS A 55 -9.62 -14.97 1.39
C LYS A 55 -8.81 -13.76 0.92
N LEU A 56 -7.53 -13.70 1.25
CA LEU A 56 -6.60 -12.68 0.77
C LEU A 56 -6.06 -12.97 -0.65
N GLY A 57 -6.47 -14.08 -1.28
CA GLY A 57 -6.01 -14.48 -2.62
C GLY A 57 -4.53 -14.91 -2.66
N LEU A 58 -3.98 -15.32 -1.52
CA LEU A 58 -2.61 -15.79 -1.38
C LEU A 58 -2.58 -17.32 -1.50
N THR A 59 -1.50 -17.86 -2.04
CA THR A 59 -1.31 -19.32 -2.17
C THR A 59 -0.48 -19.92 -1.04
N ARG A 60 0.23 -19.07 -0.30
CA ARG A 60 1.08 -19.43 0.84
C ARG A 60 1.28 -18.22 1.73
N ARG A 61 1.76 -18.47 2.96
CA ARG A 61 2.16 -17.44 3.90
C ARG A 61 3.24 -16.52 3.28
N PRO A 62 3.06 -15.19 3.30
CA PRO A 62 4.09 -14.26 2.84
C PRO A 62 5.35 -14.33 3.71
N VAL A 63 6.52 -14.33 3.08
CA VAL A 63 7.81 -14.25 3.77
C VAL A 63 8.11 -12.78 4.04
N VAL A 64 8.24 -12.41 5.32
CA VAL A 64 8.50 -11.02 5.73
C VAL A 64 9.97 -10.87 6.11
N GLU A 65 10.62 -9.86 5.55
CA GLU A 65 11.97 -9.47 5.98
C GLU A 65 11.92 -8.82 7.36
N LYS A 66 12.78 -9.26 8.30
CA LYS A 66 12.78 -8.76 9.68
C LYS A 66 13.02 -7.25 9.81
N ASN A 67 13.62 -6.63 8.79
CA ASN A 67 13.98 -5.21 8.78
C ASN A 67 13.09 -4.36 7.86
N MET A 68 11.90 -4.86 7.49
CA MET A 68 10.95 -4.14 6.63
C MET A 68 10.51 -2.83 7.30
N LYS A 69 10.80 -1.69 6.65
CA LYS A 69 10.34 -0.36 7.11
C LYS A 69 8.97 -0.07 6.52
N ILE A 70 7.93 -0.09 7.36
CA ILE A 70 6.59 0.33 6.96
C ILE A 70 6.57 1.85 6.80
N PRO A 71 6.18 2.40 5.63
CA PRO A 71 6.06 3.85 5.46
C PRO A 71 5.08 4.46 6.48
N SER A 72 5.43 5.61 7.06
CA SER A 72 4.59 6.29 8.06
C SER A 72 3.19 6.56 7.54
N VAL A 73 3.06 6.95 6.27
CA VAL A 73 1.78 7.21 5.59
C VAL A 73 0.87 5.98 5.63
N THR A 74 1.41 4.77 5.44
CA THR A 74 0.62 3.53 5.50
C THR A 74 0.16 3.22 6.92
N MET A 75 0.99 3.53 7.92
CA MET A 75 0.65 3.37 9.33
C MET A 75 -0.44 4.36 9.76
N GLU A 76 -0.36 5.61 9.32
CA GLU A 76 -1.39 6.63 9.55
C GLU A 76 -2.73 6.24 8.92
N LEU A 77 -2.70 5.74 7.68
CA LEU A 77 -3.90 5.21 7.02
C LEU A 77 -4.54 4.10 7.85
N TYR A 78 -3.75 3.13 8.32
CA TYR A 78 -4.26 2.05 9.15
C TYR A 78 -4.89 2.54 10.46
N LYS A 79 -4.25 3.51 11.14
CA LYS A 79 -4.81 4.12 12.35
C LYS A 79 -6.13 4.84 12.08
N SER A 80 -6.21 5.62 11.00
CA SER A 80 -7.44 6.34 10.65
C SER A 80 -8.62 5.38 10.43
N ILE A 81 -8.37 4.21 9.82
CA ILE A 81 -9.39 3.18 9.64
C ILE A 81 -9.87 2.63 10.99
N LEU A 82 -8.96 2.37 11.93
CA LEU A 82 -9.31 1.85 13.25
C LEU A 82 -10.07 2.88 14.10
N GLU A 83 -9.69 4.15 14.04
CA GLU A 83 -10.25 5.23 14.85
C GLU A 83 -11.63 5.69 14.37
N GLU A 84 -11.84 5.80 13.05
CA GLU A 84 -13.11 6.30 12.50
C GLU A 84 -14.20 5.23 12.41
N SER A 85 -13.83 3.96 12.21
CA SER A 85 -14.82 2.96 11.81
C SER A 85 -15.58 2.33 12.98
N ASN A 86 -14.99 2.16 14.19
CA ASN A 86 -15.54 1.39 15.32
C ASN A 86 -16.19 0.02 14.96
N ALA A 87 -16.07 -0.42 13.71
CA ALA A 87 -16.79 -1.47 13.04
C ALA A 87 -16.01 -1.82 11.76
N MET A 88 -15.91 -3.12 11.48
CA MET A 88 -15.11 -3.70 10.39
C MET A 88 -15.73 -3.41 9.02
N THR A 89 -15.69 -2.16 8.54
CA THR A 89 -16.14 -1.81 7.19
C THR A 89 -14.97 -1.80 6.21
N THR A 90 -15.20 -2.25 4.98
CA THR A 90 -14.21 -2.21 3.89
C THR A 90 -14.22 -0.89 3.12
N HIS A 91 -14.96 0.10 3.60
CA HIS A 91 -15.10 1.41 2.96
C HIS A 91 -14.02 2.35 3.49
N PHE A 92 -13.06 2.69 2.62
CA PHE A 92 -12.05 3.70 2.95
C PHE A 92 -12.69 5.09 2.87
N HIS A 93 -12.76 5.78 4.00
CA HIS A 93 -13.14 7.20 4.05
C HIS A 93 -11.94 8.07 3.66
N LEU A 94 -11.44 7.88 2.44
CA LEU A 94 -10.36 8.72 1.92
C LEU A 94 -10.96 10.01 1.32
N PRO A 95 -10.28 11.15 1.43
CA PRO A 95 -10.71 12.37 0.74
C PRO A 95 -10.66 12.15 -0.79
N GLY A 96 -11.77 12.40 -1.47
CA GLY A 96 -11.89 12.27 -2.93
C GLY A 96 -13.29 11.82 -3.37
N LEU A 97 -13.72 12.24 -4.56
CA LEU A 97 -15.11 12.08 -5.02
C LEU A 97 -15.55 10.61 -5.19
N HIS A 98 -14.61 9.67 -5.35
CA HIS A 98 -14.88 8.28 -5.71
C HIS A 98 -14.19 7.23 -4.80
N THR A 99 -13.61 7.67 -3.69
CA THR A 99 -12.87 6.82 -2.75
C THR A 99 -13.75 5.82 -2.01
N THR A 100 -15.04 6.15 -1.83
CA THR A 100 -16.01 5.30 -1.14
C THR A 100 -16.25 3.97 -1.85
N SER A 101 -16.02 3.88 -3.16
CA SER A 101 -16.16 2.62 -3.92
C SER A 101 -14.88 1.78 -3.98
N ALA A 102 -13.76 2.29 -3.45
CA ALA A 102 -12.49 1.57 -3.46
C ALA A 102 -12.47 0.49 -2.36
N ASN A 103 -12.01 -0.70 -2.71
CA ASN A 103 -11.86 -1.83 -1.80
C ASN A 103 -10.39 -2.15 -1.46
N THR A 104 -9.44 -1.48 -2.13
CA THR A 104 -8.00 -1.69 -1.97
C THR A 104 -7.27 -0.35 -2.00
N ALA A 105 -6.38 -0.13 -1.04
CA ALA A 105 -5.48 1.02 -1.01
C ALA A 105 -4.02 0.54 -1.16
N ARG A 106 -3.24 1.23 -2.00
CA ARG A 106 -1.83 0.92 -2.23
C ARG A 106 -1.00 2.21 -2.20
N THR A 107 0.15 2.15 -1.54
CA THR A 107 1.06 3.28 -1.42
C THR A 107 2.34 2.99 -2.19
N TYR A 108 2.75 3.93 -3.04
CA TYR A 108 3.99 3.86 -3.80
C TYR A 108 4.94 4.96 -3.35
N SER A 109 6.19 4.60 -3.10
CA SER A 109 7.23 5.57 -2.77
C SER A 109 7.88 6.13 -4.03
N ASN A 110 8.24 7.41 -4.00
CA ASN A 110 8.98 8.04 -5.09
C ASN A 110 10.36 7.37 -5.26
N LYS A 111 10.64 6.92 -6.48
CA LYS A 111 11.94 6.42 -6.96
C LYS A 111 12.71 7.46 -7.77
N GLY A 112 12.07 8.57 -8.09
CA GLY A 112 12.68 9.67 -8.82
C GLY A 112 13.85 10.29 -8.06
N SER A 113 14.68 11.02 -8.79
CA SER A 113 15.81 11.75 -8.22
C SER A 113 15.32 12.82 -7.26
N ALA A 114 16.02 12.97 -6.13
CA ALA A 114 15.83 14.12 -5.26
C ALA A 114 16.05 15.43 -6.05
N PRO A 115 15.50 16.56 -5.58
CA PRO A 115 15.85 17.90 -6.08
C PRO A 115 17.35 18.04 -6.38
N ASN A 116 17.74 18.05 -7.66
CA ASN A 116 19.16 18.15 -8.05
C ASN A 116 19.76 19.53 -7.71
N SER A 117 18.92 20.53 -7.42
CA SER A 117 19.33 21.88 -7.04
C SER A 117 18.21 22.57 -6.28
N VAL A 118 18.56 23.26 -5.19
CA VAL A 118 17.64 24.14 -4.43
C VAL A 118 17.05 25.23 -5.33
N LYS A 119 17.72 25.59 -6.43
CA LYS A 119 17.24 26.58 -7.41
C LYS A 119 16.26 26.00 -8.43
N SER A 120 16.21 24.67 -8.58
CA SER A 120 15.34 24.06 -9.58
C SER A 120 13.89 24.12 -9.11
N LYS A 121 13.07 24.96 -9.75
CA LYS A 121 11.63 25.05 -9.45
C LYS A 121 10.80 23.88 -10.03
N LYS A 122 11.46 22.79 -10.47
CA LYS A 122 10.87 21.66 -11.19
C LYS A 122 11.45 20.35 -10.66
N TYR A 123 10.58 19.44 -10.25
CA TYR A 123 10.96 18.17 -9.62
C TYR A 123 10.22 17.02 -10.28
N ARG A 124 10.98 16.00 -10.71
CA ARG A 124 10.41 14.81 -11.34
C ARG A 124 10.12 13.75 -10.29
N LEU A 125 8.88 13.28 -10.25
CA LEU A 125 8.42 12.15 -9.46
C LEU A 125 8.33 10.92 -10.35
N GLN A 126 8.76 9.77 -9.85
CA GLN A 126 8.65 8.48 -10.54
C GLN A 126 8.16 7.43 -9.54
N PHE A 127 7.18 6.63 -9.95
CA PHE A 127 6.57 5.60 -9.11
C PHE A 127 6.55 4.26 -9.85
N ASP A 128 6.88 3.17 -9.17
CA ASP A 128 6.84 1.81 -9.71
C ASP A 128 5.42 1.23 -9.55
N ILE A 129 4.51 1.64 -10.43
CA ILE A 129 3.09 1.27 -10.38
C ILE A 129 2.74 0.05 -11.25
N ASP A 130 3.72 -0.58 -11.90
CA ASP A 130 3.54 -1.78 -12.74
C ASP A 130 3.02 -2.99 -11.93
N SER A 131 3.09 -2.91 -10.60
CA SER A 131 2.58 -3.93 -9.67
C SER A 131 1.07 -3.87 -9.43
N ILE A 132 0.35 -2.92 -10.05
CA ILE A 132 -1.12 -2.89 -10.02
C ILE A 132 -1.66 -4.03 -10.92
N PRO A 133 -2.42 -4.99 -10.37
CA PRO A 133 -3.02 -6.07 -11.14
C PRO A 133 -3.99 -5.53 -12.20
N GLU A 134 -4.00 -6.15 -13.38
CA GLU A 134 -4.88 -5.76 -14.50
C GLU A 134 -6.38 -5.81 -14.17
N ARG A 135 -6.76 -6.64 -13.18
CA ARG A 135 -8.15 -6.75 -12.71
C ARG A 135 -8.59 -5.58 -11.80
N ASP A 136 -7.64 -4.82 -11.25
CA ASP A 136 -7.94 -3.73 -10.32
C ASP A 136 -8.29 -2.47 -11.12
N GLN A 137 -9.49 -1.93 -10.92
CA GLN A 137 -9.89 -0.66 -11.53
C GLN A 137 -9.47 0.50 -10.64
N VAL A 138 -8.75 1.47 -11.22
CA VAL A 138 -8.40 2.72 -10.54
C VAL A 138 -9.67 3.54 -10.32
N LYS A 139 -9.94 3.91 -9.05
CA LYS A 139 -11.09 4.75 -8.68
C LYS A 139 -10.69 6.17 -8.27
N ALA A 140 -9.55 6.29 -7.63
CA ALA A 140 -8.95 7.55 -7.23
C ALA A 140 -7.44 7.35 -7.09
N ALA A 141 -6.67 8.42 -7.28
CA ALA A 141 -5.25 8.44 -7.00
C ALA A 141 -4.83 9.82 -6.53
N GLU A 142 -3.96 9.87 -5.52
CA GLU A 142 -3.42 11.11 -4.99
C GLU A 142 -1.91 11.03 -4.86
N VAL A 143 -1.25 12.18 -5.04
CA VAL A 143 0.16 12.36 -4.72
C VAL A 143 0.26 13.28 -3.52
N ARG A 144 0.95 12.83 -2.47
CA ARG A 144 1.20 13.59 -1.25
C ARG A 144 2.69 13.86 -1.08
N PHE A 145 3.05 15.09 -0.75
CA PHE A 145 4.41 15.43 -0.36
C PHE A 145 4.43 16.56 0.67
N THR A 146 5.47 16.57 1.48
CA THR A 146 5.72 17.62 2.47
C THR A 146 6.55 18.72 1.81
N MET A 147 6.00 19.91 1.72
CA MET A 147 6.77 21.09 1.35
C MET A 147 7.46 21.64 2.59
N ILE A 148 8.74 21.97 2.44
CA ILE A 148 9.55 22.59 3.48
C ILE A 148 9.91 23.99 2.97
N TYR A 149 9.57 25.00 3.76
CA TYR A 149 9.77 26.40 3.40
C TYR A 149 10.99 26.96 4.11
N ASP A 150 11.81 27.70 3.36
CA ASP A 150 12.86 28.52 3.95
C ASP A 150 12.25 29.84 4.45
N THR A 151 12.74 30.31 5.60
CA THR A 151 12.19 31.47 6.33
C THR A 151 12.32 32.80 5.60
N GLU A 152 13.01 32.86 4.46
CA GLU A 152 13.22 34.07 3.67
C GLU A 152 12.06 34.41 2.70
N LEU A 153 11.14 33.48 2.42
CA LEU A 153 10.00 33.69 1.50
C LEU A 153 8.77 34.33 2.18
N ARG A 154 8.95 35.09 3.26
CA ARG A 154 7.86 35.56 4.15
C ARG A 154 7.10 36.80 3.71
N ASN A 155 7.40 37.37 2.55
CA ASN A 155 6.53 38.41 1.99
C ASN A 155 5.24 37.74 1.48
N GLU A 156 4.18 38.53 1.27
CA GLU A 156 2.82 38.10 0.86
C GLU A 156 2.78 37.44 -0.53
N GLU A 157 3.63 36.42 -0.76
CA GLU A 157 3.85 35.75 -2.02
C GLU A 157 3.01 34.48 -2.06
N PHE A 158 2.23 34.34 -3.12
CA PHE A 158 1.57 33.09 -3.45
C PHE A 158 2.55 32.19 -4.22
N ILE A 159 2.62 30.93 -3.79
CA ILE A 159 3.26 29.87 -4.56
C ILE A 159 2.18 29.05 -5.24
N HIS A 160 2.24 28.98 -6.56
CA HIS A 160 1.46 28.07 -7.36
C HIS A 160 2.25 26.78 -7.58
N VAL A 161 1.75 25.69 -7.04
CA VAL A 161 2.31 24.35 -7.25
C VAL A 161 1.47 23.67 -8.31
N LEU A 162 2.11 23.30 -9.42
CA LEU A 162 1.48 22.62 -10.54
C LEU A 162 2.01 21.19 -10.65
N ILE A 163 1.11 20.23 -10.80
CA ILE A 163 1.45 18.85 -11.10
C ILE A 163 1.19 18.58 -12.57
N HIS A 164 2.22 18.12 -13.27
CA HIS A 164 2.13 17.74 -14.67
C HIS A 164 2.32 16.23 -14.84
N ASP A 165 1.52 15.65 -15.70
CA ASP A 165 1.74 14.35 -16.32
C ASP A 165 2.83 14.48 -17.38
N ILE A 166 3.85 13.61 -17.36
CA ILE A 166 4.82 13.53 -18.46
C ILE A 166 4.21 12.58 -19.50
N VAL A 167 3.51 13.15 -20.49
CA VAL A 167 2.88 12.36 -21.56
C VAL A 167 3.95 11.79 -22.49
N GLN A 168 4.98 12.59 -22.79
CA GLN A 168 6.13 12.13 -23.57
C GLN A 168 7.41 12.78 -23.02
N PRO A 169 8.48 11.99 -22.77
CA PRO A 169 9.76 12.54 -22.34
C PRO A 169 10.45 13.28 -23.49
N GLY A 170 11.12 14.38 -23.16
CA GLY A 170 11.96 15.10 -24.11
C GLY A 170 13.32 14.42 -24.27
N THR A 171 13.93 14.58 -25.44
CA THR A 171 15.29 14.12 -25.72
C THR A 171 16.23 15.31 -25.77
N LYS A 172 17.32 15.27 -24.98
CA LYS A 172 18.28 16.38 -24.87
C LYS A 172 18.80 16.77 -26.26
N GLY A 173 18.63 18.04 -26.63
CA GLY A 173 19.08 18.58 -27.91
C GLY A 173 18.19 18.27 -29.12
N LEU A 174 17.13 17.47 -28.95
CA LEU A 174 16.26 17.06 -30.05
C LEU A 174 14.80 17.51 -29.85
N SER A 175 14.23 17.26 -28.67
CA SER A 175 12.81 17.53 -28.43
C SER A 175 12.53 17.98 -26.99
N LYS A 176 11.54 18.85 -26.84
CA LYS A 176 10.99 19.23 -25.54
C LYS A 176 10.00 18.16 -25.07
N PRO A 177 9.87 17.93 -23.75
CA PRO A 177 8.87 17.02 -23.21
C PRO A 177 7.45 17.54 -23.48
N ILE A 178 6.51 16.62 -23.68
CA ILE A 178 5.07 16.92 -23.71
C ILE A 178 4.52 16.74 -22.31
N LEU A 179 4.05 17.85 -21.73
CA LEU A 179 3.52 17.92 -20.38
C LEU A 179 2.02 18.24 -20.42
N ARG A 180 1.24 17.61 -19.54
CA ARG A 180 -0.18 17.90 -19.35
C ARG A 180 -0.42 18.27 -17.89
N ILE A 181 -0.97 19.45 -17.61
CA ILE A 181 -1.35 19.84 -16.25
C ILE A 181 -2.46 18.90 -15.76
N ILE A 182 -2.28 18.33 -14.58
CA ILE A 182 -3.25 17.45 -13.93
C ILE A 182 -4.02 18.23 -12.87
N ASP A 183 -3.31 18.86 -11.95
CA ASP A 183 -3.86 19.57 -10.81
C ASP A 183 -2.92 20.74 -10.42
N SER A 184 -3.46 21.74 -9.74
CA SER A 184 -2.73 22.91 -9.29
C SER A 184 -3.28 23.46 -7.98
N LYS A 185 -2.40 23.92 -7.08
CA LYS A 185 -2.78 24.55 -5.82
C LYS A 185 -2.01 25.84 -5.60
N SER A 186 -2.71 26.85 -5.13
CA SER A 186 -2.13 28.14 -4.74
C SER A 186 -2.01 28.19 -3.24
N ILE A 187 -0.80 28.44 -2.74
CA ILE A 187 -0.48 28.41 -1.33
C ILE A 187 -0.03 29.79 -0.92
N ASN A 188 -0.70 30.36 0.09
CA ASN A 188 -0.33 31.63 0.67
C ASN A 188 0.76 31.42 1.73
N MET A 189 1.97 31.91 1.45
CA MET A 189 3.11 31.72 2.33
C MET A 189 2.96 32.41 3.70
N SER A 190 2.13 33.45 3.81
CA SER A 190 1.90 34.14 5.09
C SER A 190 1.17 33.28 6.13
N LYS A 191 0.38 32.30 5.68
CA LYS A 191 -0.48 31.48 6.56
C LYS A 191 0.12 30.13 6.91
N ILE A 192 1.31 29.82 6.37
CA ILE A 192 1.83 28.48 6.40
C ILE A 192 2.87 28.26 7.50
N SER A 193 2.81 27.09 8.12
CA SER A 193 3.83 26.62 9.03
C SER A 193 5.11 26.25 8.26
N LYS A 194 6.25 26.08 8.97
CA LYS A 194 7.57 25.75 8.38
C LYS A 194 7.54 24.54 7.42
N SER A 195 6.59 23.63 7.61
CA SER A 195 6.31 22.52 6.70
C SER A 195 4.81 22.28 6.58
N GLU A 196 4.33 21.96 5.38
CA GLU A 196 2.94 21.56 5.14
C GLU A 196 2.88 20.32 4.26
N VAL A 197 2.00 19.39 4.60
CA VAL A 197 1.68 18.24 3.74
C VAL A 197 0.61 18.67 2.75
N ILE A 198 0.94 18.60 1.47
CA ILE A 198 0.00 18.91 0.39
C ILE A 198 -0.29 17.67 -0.44
N SER A 199 -1.55 17.54 -0.86
CA SER A 199 -2.04 16.47 -1.72
C SER A 199 -2.47 17.02 -3.08
N PHE A 200 -2.41 16.22 -4.13
CA PHE A 200 -2.93 16.55 -5.46
C PHE A 200 -3.69 15.36 -6.01
N ASP A 201 -4.81 15.62 -6.67
CA ASP A 201 -5.54 14.57 -7.38
C ASP A 201 -4.78 14.23 -8.67
N VAL A 202 -4.37 12.97 -8.80
CA VAL A 202 -3.68 12.47 -9.99
C VAL A 202 -4.44 11.37 -10.71
N THR A 203 -5.71 11.16 -10.35
CA THR A 203 -6.60 10.16 -10.96
C THR A 203 -6.58 10.20 -12.49
N PRO A 204 -6.67 11.37 -13.17
CA PRO A 204 -6.68 11.42 -14.64
C PRO A 204 -5.38 10.94 -15.32
N ALA A 205 -4.26 10.99 -14.61
CA ALA A 205 -2.98 10.48 -15.11
C ALA A 205 -2.88 8.97 -14.93
N ILE A 206 -3.28 8.46 -13.76
CA ILE A 206 -3.26 7.02 -13.49
C ILE A 206 -4.29 6.27 -14.34
N GLU A 207 -5.48 6.84 -14.56
CA GLU A 207 -6.47 6.28 -15.49
C GLU A 207 -6.00 6.26 -16.95
N ARG A 208 -5.21 7.26 -17.37
CA ARG A 208 -4.59 7.25 -18.71
C ARG A 208 -3.61 6.08 -18.82
N LEU A 209 -2.76 5.89 -17.82
CA LEU A 209 -1.75 4.84 -17.79
C LEU A 209 -2.37 3.44 -17.71
N SER A 210 -3.46 3.28 -16.96
CA SER A 210 -4.13 1.98 -16.81
C SER A 210 -4.69 1.44 -18.13
N ARG A 211 -5.08 2.30 -19.07
CA ARG A 211 -5.55 1.89 -20.41
C ARG A 211 -4.50 1.15 -21.25
N ASN A 212 -3.21 1.30 -20.92
CA ASN A 212 -2.11 0.65 -21.63
C ASN A 212 -1.21 -0.17 -20.68
N ASN A 213 -1.83 -0.77 -19.64
CA ASN A 213 -1.14 -1.57 -18.61
C ASN A 213 0.12 -0.88 -18.05
N PHE A 214 0.04 0.43 -17.82
CA PHE A 214 1.08 1.27 -17.23
C PHE A 214 2.41 1.37 -18.02
N LYS A 215 2.49 0.86 -19.26
CA LYS A 215 3.72 0.82 -20.08
C LYS A 215 4.35 2.18 -20.41
N GLU A 216 3.56 3.26 -20.38
CA GLU A 216 3.99 4.62 -20.71
C GLU A 216 4.12 5.52 -19.48
N ASN A 217 4.49 4.93 -18.35
CA ASN A 217 4.73 5.66 -17.11
C ASN A 217 6.06 6.41 -17.16
N HIS A 218 6.03 7.64 -17.66
CA HIS A 218 7.20 8.53 -17.67
C HIS A 218 7.32 9.39 -16.40
N GLY A 219 6.45 9.17 -15.42
CA GLY A 219 6.42 9.92 -14.17
C GLY A 219 5.67 11.24 -14.28
N MET A 220 5.80 12.05 -13.23
CA MET A 220 5.13 13.35 -13.08
C MET A 220 6.16 14.45 -12.82
N LEU A 221 5.78 15.69 -13.11
CA LEU A 221 6.62 16.86 -12.86
C LEU A 221 5.88 17.83 -11.95
N VAL A 222 6.43 18.06 -10.76
CA VAL A 222 6.03 19.14 -9.86
C VAL A 222 6.73 20.41 -10.30
N GLN A 223 5.99 21.50 -10.46
CA GLN A 223 6.55 22.81 -10.76
C GLN A 223 6.03 23.83 -9.75
N CYS A 224 6.94 24.58 -9.13
CA CYS A 224 6.59 25.70 -8.26
C CYS A 224 6.77 27.01 -9.03
N VAL A 225 5.74 27.85 -9.06
CA VAL A 225 5.76 29.16 -9.70
C VAL A 225 5.39 30.19 -8.65
N THR A 226 6.05 31.34 -8.65
CA THR A 226 5.73 32.44 -7.74
C THR A 226 5.22 33.64 -8.54
N GLU A 227 4.33 34.45 -7.94
CA GLU A 227 3.68 35.58 -8.62
C GLU A 227 4.67 36.62 -9.16
N SER A 228 5.87 36.75 -8.57
CA SER A 228 6.90 37.70 -9.00
C SER A 228 7.53 37.40 -10.38
N GLY A 229 7.03 36.40 -11.12
CA GLY A 229 7.34 36.24 -12.55
C GLY A 229 8.83 36.15 -12.87
N SER A 230 9.64 35.61 -11.95
CA SER A 230 11.10 35.59 -12.13
C SER A 230 11.45 34.73 -13.35
N HIS A 231 12.02 35.43 -14.32
CA HIS A 231 12.17 35.11 -15.72
C HIS A 231 12.68 33.70 -16.00
N THR A 232 11.99 33.03 -16.92
CA THR A 232 12.57 31.95 -17.72
C THR A 232 13.76 32.51 -18.50
N HIS A 233 14.97 32.10 -18.12
CA HIS A 233 16.12 32.01 -19.02
C HIS A 233 16.53 30.55 -19.13
#